data_AF-A0A5B6X191-F1
#
_entry.id   AF-A0A5B6X191-F1
#
_cell.length_a   1.000
_cell.length_b   1.000
_cell.length_c   1.000
_cell.angle_alpha   90.00
_cell.angle_beta   90.00
_cell.angle_gamma   90.00
#
_symmetry.space_group_name_H-M   'P 1'
#
loop_
_entity.id
_entity.type
_entity.pdbx_description
1 polymer ?
#
loop_
_entity_poly.entity_id
_entity_poly.type
_entity_poly.pdbx_seq_one_letter_code
_entity_poly.pdbx_strand_id
1 'polypeptide(L)' 'MTVPPLLFVLPATSMTWVATFLHLPIEVTTQFYVLVDNGDRLQCRGIFRQIPLVIQGQEIHANSYVLVLKG' A
#
# COMPACT_ATOMS: atom_id res chain seq x y z
N MET A 1 21.30 -6.32 -7.97
CA MET A 1 20.67 -6.86 -6.74
C MET A 1 19.37 -6.11 -6.54
N THR A 2 18.25 -6.67 -6.99
CA THR A 2 16.92 -6.06 -6.90
C THR A 2 16.31 -6.46 -5.55
N VAL A 3 16.28 -5.52 -4.61
CA VAL A 3 15.55 -5.68 -3.34
C VAL A 3 14.06 -5.80 -3.71
N PRO A 4 13.37 -6.90 -3.37
CA PRO A 4 11.94 -7.00 -3.65
C PRO A 4 11.22 -5.89 -2.88
N PRO A 5 10.24 -5.19 -3.48
CA PRO A 5 9.47 -4.20 -2.75
C PRO A 5 8.80 -4.93 -1.59
N LEU A 6 9.12 -4.51 -0.37
CA LEU A 6 8.51 -5.02 0.86
C LEU A 6 7.00 -4.80 0.75
N LEU A 7 6.28 -5.86 0.36
CA LEU A 7 4.83 -5.89 0.36
C LEU A 7 4.40 -5.99 1.83
N PHE A 8 4.37 -4.85 2.50
CA PHE A 8 3.72 -4.74 3.81
C PHE A 8 2.22 -4.93 3.61
N VAL A 9 1.77 -6.18 3.64
CA VAL A 9 0.35 -6.52 3.77
C VAL A 9 -0.03 -6.19 5.21
N LEU A 10 -0.28 -4.92 5.49
CA LEU A 10 -1.01 -4.51 6.66
C LEU A 10 -2.44 -5.07 6.52
N PRO A 11 -3.09 -5.48 7.62
CA PRO A 11 -4.37 -6.18 7.58
C PRO A 11 -5.36 -5.42 6.70
N ALA A 12 -5.86 -6.13 5.69
CA ALA A 12 -6.60 -5.62 4.54
C ALA A 12 -8.00 -5.09 4.86
N THR A 13 -8.23 -4.57 6.06
CA THR A 13 -9.57 -4.17 6.53
C THR A 13 -9.75 -2.66 6.62
N SER A 14 -8.69 -1.84 6.49
CA SER A 14 -8.86 -0.37 6.67
C SER A 14 -7.95 0.56 5.85
N MET A 15 -7.24 0.10 4.80
CA MET A 15 -6.24 0.96 4.13
C MET A 15 -6.79 1.97 3.11
N THR A 16 -7.99 1.77 2.53
CA THR A 16 -8.55 2.76 1.60
C THR A 16 -8.78 4.12 2.29
N TRP A 17 -9.12 4.11 3.59
CA TRP A 17 -9.33 5.32 4.38
C TRP A 17 -8.02 6.02 4.73
N VAL A 18 -6.96 5.25 5.01
CA VAL A 18 -5.65 5.79 5.45
C VAL A 18 -5.01 6.65 4.36
N ALA A 19 -5.05 6.19 3.11
CA ALA A 19 -4.58 6.93 1.93
C ALA A 19 -5.20 8.33 1.82
N THR A 20 -6.53 8.39 1.87
CA THR A 20 -7.31 9.63 1.75
C THR A 20 -7.16 10.52 2.99
N PHE A 21 -7.20 9.93 4.18
CA PHE A 21 -7.06 10.65 5.45
C PHE A 21 -5.70 11.34 5.58
N LEU A 22 -4.63 10.67 5.16
CA LEU A 22 -3.27 11.20 5.21
C LEU A 22 -2.93 12.17 4.06
N HIS A 23 -3.88 12.44 3.14
CA HIS A 23 -3.69 13.32 1.98
C HIS A 23 -2.40 13.05 1.19
N LEU A 24 -2.00 11.78 1.11
CA LEU A 24 -0.76 11.41 0.44
C LEU A 24 -0.94 11.54 -1.08
N PRO A 25 0.09 11.99 -1.83
CA PRO A 25 0.01 12.10 -3.27
C PRO A 25 -0.01 10.70 -3.90
N ILE A 26 -1.19 10.25 -4.35
CA ILE A 26 -1.33 8.98 -5.08
C ILE A 26 -0.81 9.18 -6.50
N GLU A 27 0.26 8.47 -6.84
CA GLU A 27 0.75 8.40 -8.22
C GLU A 27 0.03 7.29 -8.98
N VAL A 28 -0.22 7.53 -10.27
CA VAL A 28 -0.71 6.49 -11.19
C VAL A 28 0.36 5.42 -11.34
N THR A 29 -0.05 4.16 -11.21
CA THR A 29 0.83 3.01 -11.40
C THR A 29 0.18 1.99 -12.34
N THR A 30 0.96 1.02 -12.80
CA THR A 30 0.43 -0.09 -13.61
C THR A 30 -0.70 -0.78 -12.87
N GLN A 31 -1.82 -1.02 -13.53
CA GLN A 31 -2.95 -1.70 -12.92
C GLN A 31 -2.64 -3.20 -12.81
N PHE A 32 -2.64 -3.72 -11.59
CA PHE A 32 -2.53 -5.14 -11.30
C PHE A 32 -3.44 -5.53 -10.15
N TYR A 33 -3.62 -6.84 -9.96
CA TYR A 33 -4.39 -7.40 -8.86
C TYR A 33 -3.46 -8.12 -7.89
N VAL A 34 -3.72 -7.97 -6.60
CA VAL A 34 -3.03 -8.70 -5.53
C VAL A 34 -3.98 -9.76 -4.98
N LEU A 35 -3.53 -11.02 -4.97
CA LEU A 35 -4.21 -12.09 -4.25
C LEU A 35 -3.96 -11.91 -2.76
N VAL A 36 -5.03 -11.84 -1.98
CA VAL A 36 -4.98 -11.74 -0.51
C VAL A 36 -5.39 -13.07 0.13
N ASP A 37 -5.08 -13.21 1.43
CA ASP A 37 -5.19 -14.48 2.17
C ASP A 37 -6.61 -15.08 2.17
N ASN A 38 -7.65 -14.25 2.10
CA ASN A 38 -9.03 -14.70 2.01
C ASN A 38 -9.43 -15.21 0.60
N GLY A 39 -8.49 -15.30 -0.35
CA GLY A 39 -8.72 -15.72 -1.73
C GLY A 39 -9.20 -14.61 -2.66
N ASP A 40 -9.49 -13.41 -2.14
CA ASP A 40 -9.92 -12.29 -2.96
C ASP A 40 -8.77 -11.69 -3.77
N ARG A 41 -9.18 -10.99 -4.84
CA ARG A 41 -8.27 -10.18 -5.65
C ARG A 41 -8.59 -8.72 -5.48
N LEU A 42 -7.66 -7.98 -4.88
CA LEU A 42 -7.78 -6.53 -4.70
C LEU A 42 -7.09 -5.81 -5.85
N GLN A 43 -7.79 -4.82 -6.41
CA GLN A 43 -7.24 -4.00 -7.49
C GLN A 43 -6.30 -2.94 -6.93
N CYS A 44 -5.10 -2.85 -7.49
CA CYS A 44 -4.20 -1.73 -7.26
C CYS A 44 -4.68 -0.49 -8.02
N ARG A 45 -4.82 0.64 -7.32
CA ARG A 45 -5.25 1.93 -7.90
C ARG A 45 -4.13 2.94 -8.04
N GLY A 46 -3.01 2.75 -7.34
CA GLY A 46 -1.94 3.72 -7.32
C GLY A 46 -0.83 3.32 -6.36
N ILE A 47 0.16 4.19 -6.26
CA ILE A 47 1.31 4.01 -5.37
C ILE A 47 1.63 5.32 -4.66
N PHE A 48 2.07 5.22 -3.42
CA PHE A 48 2.76 6.26 -2.69
C PHE A 48 4.26 5.96 -2.68
N ARG A 49 5.08 6.98 -2.91
CA ARG A 49 6.54 6.81 -2.92
C ARG A 49 7.19 7.54 -1.76
N GLN A 50 8.22 6.92 -1.19
CA GLN A 50 9.11 7.51 -0.17
C GLN A 50 8.37 8.09 1.04
N ILE A 51 7.24 7.50 1.42
CA ILE A 51 6.48 7.96 2.57
C ILE A 51 7.27 7.68 3.85
N PRO A 52 7.50 8.68 4.70
CA PRO A 52 8.13 8.46 5.99
C PRO A 52 7.18 7.71 6.91
N LEU A 53 7.61 6.52 7.34
CA LEU A 53 6.91 5.68 8.31
C LEU A 53 7.74 5.65 9.58
N VAL A 54 7.13 6.01 10.71
CA VAL A 54 7.77 5.85 12.02
C VAL A 54 7.34 4.52 12.61
N ILE A 55 8.27 3.56 12.66
CA ILE A 55 8.06 2.23 13.23
C ILE A 55 9.02 2.08 14.40
N GLN A 56 8.48 1.86 15.61
CA GLN A 56 9.29 1.68 16.83
C GLN A 56 10.29 2.83 17.07
N GLY A 57 9.92 4.06 16.70
CA GLY A 57 10.78 5.23 16.84
C GLY A 57 11.88 5.36 15.79
N GLN A 58 11.90 4.50 14.78
CA GLN A 58 12.78 4.60 13.62
C GLN A 58 12.00 5.09 12.41
N GLU A 59 12.56 6.03 11.66
CA GLU A 59 11.97 6.52 10.41
C GLU A 59 12.45 5.67 9.23
N ILE A 60 11.50 5.16 8.44
CA ILE A 60 11.74 4.34 7.26
C ILE A 60 10.97 4.96 6.10
N HIS A 61 11.63 5.18 4.97
CA HIS A 61 10.97 5.60 3.74
C HIS A 61 10.56 4.38 2.92
N ALA A 62 9.25 4.20 2.73
CA ALA A 62 8.72 3.07 2.00
C ALA A 62 7.85 3.52 0.81
N ASN A 63 7.82 2.67 -0.22
CA ASN A 63 6.82 2.77 -1.28
C ASN A 63 5.65 1.85 -0.93
N SER A 64 4.42 2.32 -1.11
CA SER A 64 3.22 1.59 -0.69
C SER A 64 2.18 1.60 -1.81
N TYR A 65 1.60 0.45 -2.12
CA TYR A 65 0.52 0.34 -3.11
C TYR A 65 -0.84 0.59 -2.47
N VAL A 66 -1.73 1.25 -3.21
CA VAL A 66 -3.11 1.51 -2.79
C VAL A 66 -4.01 0.43 -3.34
N LEU A 67 -4.58 -0.39 -2.46
CA LEU A 67 -5.51 -1.45 -2.80
C LEU A 67 -6.95 -1.02 -2.46
N VAL A 68 -7.88 -1.26 -3.38
CA VAL A 68 -9.31 -1.06 -3.09
C VAL A 68 -9.80 -2.27 -2.34
N LEU A 69 -10.16 -2.07 -1.07
CA LEU A 69 -10.86 -3.09 -0.31
C LEU A 69 -12.24 -3.32 -0.91
N LYS A 70 -12.55 -4.58 -1.23
CA LYS A 70 -13.91 -5.01 -1.51
C LYS A 70 -14.61 -5.21 -0.17
N GLY A 71 -15.71 -4.49 0.04
CA GLY A 71 -16.63 -4.71 1.15
C GLY A 71 -17.69 -5.72 0.79
#